data_AF-A0A8A8DF34-F1
#
_entry.id   AF-A0A8A8DF34-F1
#
_cell.length_a   1.000
_cell.length_b   1.000
_cell.length_c   1.000
_cell.angle_alpha   90.00
_cell.angle_beta   90.00
_cell.angle_gamma   90.00
#
_symmetry.space_group_name_H-M   'P 1'
#
loop_
_entity.id
_entity.type
_entity.pdbx_description
1 polymer ?
#
loop_
_entity_poly.entity_id
_entity_poly.type
_entity_poly.pdbx_seq_one_letter_code
_entity_poly.pdbx_strand_id
1 'polypeptide(L)'
;MKINNLHRGALTVLASIGVIAGLSACGSSNDGSNGPKVNGQVLGSYIQNAAVCLDMNNNGKCDPGEPVARSDAQGKFSIADMSDGSWKNIVAELKGARENDPKGNDMDTVFGDTATFRSPRGISTVSAITTQAAQLIDGGMSLAQAQAELGKKIGTSPDNLFADFNAPGGDPAVKAASDQYIAIVASAKAIKHVWVIVLENKNASEVYGTTDATSHLDPYLKSLMPTGTYLANYYGTGHVSLDNYVAMMSGQPSTADTETDCFNLWSDISDAGNDLLNPKVLKAGTDANGHTGGGCVYPKRIKTFVNQLDDAKLTWKSYNGDMGRDLNRDGTNTCSFPVRSAKLAGRDPAKEKDITQAAQAGSASGDVKDDAYATRHNPFVYFHSITDDLAHCDATVVNLETNLENDLKSIDTTPNFSFITPNLCDDGHDGDGSGLPGKGCKTGLPGGLASIDVFLKKYIPVIQASPAYQEDGLIIVTTDEGGVNNLPSQVAISADGLTVTTLMPLKGDQCPGCNQQTGPNVMRPEAHTMTRLPINQAAALGMNAASIQARYPAAQNVALALSYIGVGGDQIGTLLLSPFIKGGKVDNTGYNHYSLLHSLEDNFGIGSYLGYADDPSLKPIFTSANIDGR
;
A
#
# COMPACT_ATOMS: atom_id res chain seq x y z
N MET A 1 61.27 19.10 23.59
CA MET A 1 62.41 18.21 23.89
C MET A 1 62.50 17.19 22.76
N LYS A 2 63.71 17.01 22.20
CA LYS A 2 64.23 16.07 21.18
C LYS A 2 63.34 14.85 20.81
N ILE A 3 63.03 14.53 19.54
CA ILE A 3 63.82 14.19 18.33
C ILE A 3 64.00 12.64 18.13
N ASN A 4 63.60 12.18 16.94
CA ASN A 4 64.09 11.04 16.10
C ASN A 4 63.69 9.59 16.44
N ASN A 5 63.50 8.64 15.51
CA ASN A 5 63.75 8.47 14.05
C ASN A 5 62.79 7.34 13.54
N LEU A 6 62.28 7.18 12.31
CA LEU A 6 62.72 7.35 10.89
C LEU A 6 62.86 5.96 10.20
N HIS A 7 62.29 5.87 8.97
CA HIS A 7 62.49 4.93 7.85
C HIS A 7 61.32 4.01 7.47
N ARG A 8 60.98 3.76 6.20
CA ARG A 8 61.18 4.42 4.88
C ARG A 8 60.52 3.48 3.84
N GLY A 9 59.97 4.05 2.77
CA GLY A 9 59.73 3.37 1.49
C GLY A 9 58.26 3.30 1.07
N ALA A 10 57.79 3.62 -0.14
CA ALA A 10 58.07 4.64 -1.16
C ALA A 10 57.36 4.17 -2.45
N LEU A 11 56.60 5.07 -3.10
CA LEU A 11 56.16 5.06 -4.51
C LEU A 11 55.21 3.91 -4.94
N THR A 12 54.12 4.14 -5.68
CA THR A 12 54.05 4.92 -6.93
C THR A 12 52.62 5.37 -7.22
N VAL A 13 52.50 6.61 -7.69
CA VAL A 13 51.30 7.29 -8.20
C VAL A 13 50.98 6.81 -9.62
N LEU A 14 49.70 6.53 -9.91
CA LEU A 14 49.14 6.59 -11.25
C LEU A 14 47.66 7.01 -11.15
N ALA A 15 47.44 8.33 -11.14
CA ALA A 15 46.17 8.95 -11.49
C ALA A 15 46.34 9.52 -12.90
N SER A 16 45.72 8.90 -13.89
CA SER A 16 45.61 9.45 -15.24
C SER A 16 44.29 10.20 -15.38
N ILE A 17 44.37 11.50 -15.13
CA ILE A 17 43.43 12.53 -15.59
C ILE A 17 43.64 12.68 -17.10
N GLY A 18 42.61 12.43 -17.91
CA GLY A 18 42.57 12.80 -19.32
C GLY A 18 41.94 14.18 -19.49
N VAL A 19 42.77 15.19 -19.71
CA VAL A 19 42.40 16.58 -20.00
C VAL A 19 42.11 16.76 -21.50
N ILE A 20 40.97 17.39 -21.78
CA ILE A 20 40.64 18.38 -22.82
C ILE A 20 41.76 18.72 -23.83
N ALA A 21 41.50 18.55 -25.12
CA ALA A 21 41.83 19.53 -26.17
C ALA A 21 41.24 19.14 -27.53
N GLY A 22 40.52 20.07 -28.15
CA GLY A 22 39.98 19.94 -29.51
C GLY A 22 39.12 21.12 -29.95
N LEU A 23 39.54 22.35 -29.60
CA LEU A 23 39.02 23.58 -30.21
C LEU A 23 39.55 23.67 -31.65
N SER A 24 38.65 23.64 -32.61
CA SER A 24 38.90 24.13 -33.97
C SER A 24 37.75 25.06 -34.37
N ALA A 25 38.01 26.36 -34.27
CA ALA A 25 37.19 27.40 -34.88
C ALA A 25 37.69 27.66 -36.30
N CYS A 26 36.79 27.63 -37.29
CA CYS A 26 36.80 28.52 -38.45
C CYS A 26 35.50 28.35 -39.28
N GLY A 27 34.68 29.41 -39.31
CA GLY A 27 34.07 29.90 -40.55
C GLY A 27 32.69 29.39 -41.00
N SER A 28 31.70 30.28 -40.86
CA SER A 28 30.55 30.53 -41.77
C SER A 28 29.20 29.81 -41.53
N SER A 29 28.28 30.57 -40.91
CA SER A 29 26.85 30.75 -41.24
C SER A 29 25.96 29.52 -41.49
N ASN A 30 25.17 29.14 -40.48
CA ASN A 30 23.69 29.09 -40.49
C ASN A 30 23.12 28.16 -39.38
N ASP A 31 21.93 28.53 -38.91
CA ASP A 31 20.97 27.83 -38.04
C ASP A 31 21.31 27.64 -36.55
N GLY A 32 20.56 28.39 -35.72
CA GLY A 32 20.57 28.27 -34.27
C GLY A 32 19.97 26.96 -33.80
N SER A 33 20.81 26.05 -33.28
CA SER A 33 20.43 24.95 -32.37
C SER A 33 21.68 24.20 -31.80
N ASN A 34 22.76 24.91 -31.47
CA ASN A 34 24.05 24.33 -31.06
C ASN A 34 24.22 24.08 -29.54
N GLY A 35 23.22 23.49 -28.88
CA GLY A 35 23.38 22.92 -27.53
C GLY A 35 23.91 21.48 -27.58
N PRO A 36 24.46 20.93 -26.47
CA PRO A 36 24.72 19.50 -26.35
C PRO A 36 23.46 18.69 -26.69
N LYS A 37 23.59 17.58 -27.42
CA LYS A 37 22.43 16.75 -27.80
C LYS A 37 22.29 15.52 -26.91
N VAL A 38 21.09 15.28 -26.41
CA VAL A 38 20.68 14.03 -25.78
C VAL A 38 20.08 13.14 -26.86
N ASN A 39 20.73 12.01 -27.11
CA ASN A 39 20.29 11.04 -28.11
C ASN A 39 19.85 9.76 -27.42
N GLY A 40 18.84 9.10 -27.98
CA GLY A 40 18.32 7.89 -27.40
C GLY A 40 17.30 7.19 -28.29
N GLN A 41 16.62 6.22 -27.70
CA GLN A 41 15.63 5.39 -28.39
C GLN A 41 14.47 5.04 -27.45
N VAL A 42 13.24 5.14 -27.95
CA VAL A 42 12.02 4.73 -27.24
C VAL A 42 11.67 3.29 -27.64
N LEU A 43 11.70 2.37 -26.66
CA LEU A 43 11.52 0.94 -26.87
C LEU A 43 10.22 0.43 -26.23
N GLY A 44 9.35 -0.08 -27.09
CA GLY A 44 8.59 -1.31 -26.87
C GLY A 44 9.29 -2.36 -27.73
N SER A 45 8.68 -2.76 -28.83
CA SER A 45 9.48 -3.15 -30.01
C SER A 45 10.22 -1.90 -30.54
N TYR A 46 9.60 -1.03 -31.33
CA TYR A 46 10.12 0.33 -31.58
C TYR A 46 8.99 1.34 -31.59
N ILE A 47 9.03 2.35 -30.70
CA ILE A 47 7.92 3.29 -30.56
C ILE A 47 8.19 4.56 -31.36
N GLN A 48 7.44 4.71 -32.45
CA GLN A 48 7.47 5.86 -33.35
C GLN A 48 6.52 6.96 -32.90
N ASN A 49 6.89 8.22 -33.18
CA ASN A 49 6.07 9.41 -32.98
C ASN A 49 5.75 9.71 -31.51
N ALA A 50 6.45 9.12 -30.54
CA ALA A 50 6.35 9.53 -29.15
C ALA A 50 6.91 10.96 -29.00
N ALA A 51 6.25 11.79 -28.18
CA ALA A 51 6.82 13.09 -27.81
C ALA A 51 7.82 12.84 -26.67
N VAL A 52 9.10 13.13 -26.93
CA VAL A 52 10.20 12.86 -26.00
C VAL A 52 10.76 14.18 -25.49
N CYS A 53 10.75 14.39 -24.18
CA CYS A 53 11.24 15.61 -23.56
C CYS A 53 12.26 15.36 -22.44
N LEU A 54 13.02 16.39 -22.11
CA LEU A 54 13.86 16.43 -20.91
C LEU A 54 13.01 16.99 -19.76
N ASP A 55 12.72 16.16 -18.77
CA ASP A 55 11.86 16.49 -17.63
C ASP A 55 12.63 17.32 -16.60
N MET A 56 12.28 18.60 -16.55
CA MET A 56 13.00 19.66 -15.85
C MET A 56 12.47 19.85 -14.43
N ASN A 57 11.18 19.62 -14.21
CA ASN A 57 10.54 19.78 -12.91
C ASN A 57 10.34 18.43 -12.18
N ASN A 58 10.70 17.32 -12.83
CA ASN A 58 10.61 15.95 -12.34
C ASN A 58 9.18 15.50 -12.02
N ASN A 59 8.20 15.97 -12.78
CA ASN A 59 6.80 15.56 -12.63
C ASN A 59 6.41 14.35 -13.50
N GLY A 60 7.32 13.86 -14.36
CA GLY A 60 7.11 12.70 -15.22
C GLY A 60 6.24 12.97 -16.46
N LYS A 61 6.04 14.23 -16.86
CA LYS A 61 5.26 14.65 -18.04
C LYS A 61 6.08 15.60 -18.91
N CYS A 62 5.67 15.79 -20.16
CA CYS A 62 6.27 16.80 -21.02
C CYS A 62 5.50 18.12 -20.89
N ASP A 63 6.15 19.13 -20.32
CA ASP A 63 5.51 20.42 -20.05
C ASP A 63 5.84 21.48 -21.11
N PRO A 64 4.96 22.50 -21.29
CA PRO A 64 5.27 23.66 -22.10
C PRO A 64 6.57 24.35 -21.66
N GLY A 65 7.53 24.42 -22.59
CA GLY A 65 8.85 25.04 -22.35
C GLY A 65 9.97 24.01 -22.13
N GLU A 66 9.65 22.73 -21.98
CA GLU A 66 10.65 21.68 -21.96
C GLU A 66 11.18 21.36 -23.37
N PRO A 67 12.49 21.10 -23.54
CA PRO A 67 13.03 20.67 -24.83
C PRO A 67 12.38 19.35 -25.26
N VAL A 68 11.75 19.34 -26.44
CA VAL A 68 11.00 18.18 -26.96
C VAL A 68 11.44 17.80 -28.38
N ALA A 69 11.46 16.51 -28.68
CA ALA A 69 11.61 15.94 -30.01
C ALA A 69 10.57 14.84 -30.22
N ARG A 70 10.49 14.30 -31.44
CA ARG A 70 9.70 13.09 -31.71
C ARG A 70 10.59 11.92 -32.09
N SER A 71 10.20 10.73 -31.66
CA SER A 71 10.88 9.50 -32.04
C SER A 71 10.58 9.11 -33.50
N ASP A 72 11.58 8.59 -34.21
CA ASP A 72 11.45 8.11 -35.58
C ASP A 72 10.87 6.68 -35.67
N ALA A 73 10.83 6.08 -36.86
CA ALA A 73 10.27 4.75 -37.09
C ALA A 73 10.99 3.62 -36.32
N GLN A 74 12.26 3.83 -35.95
CA GLN A 74 13.05 2.95 -35.11
C GLN A 74 13.08 3.44 -33.65
N GLY A 75 12.21 4.38 -33.28
CA GLY A 75 12.13 4.93 -31.94
C GLY A 75 13.24 5.92 -31.59
N LYS A 76 14.15 6.26 -32.51
CA LYS A 76 15.29 7.13 -32.18
C LYS A 76 14.88 8.58 -32.07
N PHE A 77 15.50 9.31 -31.15
CA PHE A 77 15.29 10.73 -30.95
C PHE A 77 16.60 11.47 -30.71
N SER A 78 16.57 12.79 -30.91
CA SER A 78 17.68 13.71 -30.61
C SER A 78 17.11 15.04 -30.12
N ILE A 79 17.38 15.38 -28.85
CA ILE A 79 16.89 16.60 -28.20
C ILE A 79 18.09 17.51 -27.91
N ALA A 80 17.95 18.80 -28.18
CA ALA A 80 18.95 19.79 -27.76
C ALA A 80 18.77 20.09 -26.26
N ASP A 81 19.80 19.83 -25.45
CA ASP A 81 19.83 20.21 -24.04
C ASP A 81 20.09 21.71 -23.93
N MET A 82 19.02 22.47 -23.67
CA MET A 82 19.08 23.91 -23.43
C MET A 82 19.14 24.25 -21.94
N SER A 83 19.25 23.25 -21.07
CA SER A 83 19.08 23.37 -19.61
C SER A 83 20.37 23.26 -18.81
N ASP A 84 21.51 23.11 -19.49
CA ASP A 84 22.82 22.81 -18.87
C ASP A 84 22.78 21.58 -17.95
N GLY A 85 21.89 20.63 -18.26
CA GLY A 85 21.77 19.37 -17.57
C GLY A 85 21.01 19.38 -16.24
N SER A 86 20.12 20.34 -16.00
CA SER A 86 19.30 20.34 -14.78
C SER A 86 18.17 19.29 -14.76
N TRP A 87 17.84 18.70 -15.91
CA TRP A 87 16.82 17.64 -16.03
C TRP A 87 17.26 16.33 -15.35
N LYS A 88 16.27 15.59 -14.82
CA LYS A 88 16.48 14.32 -14.10
C LYS A 88 16.12 13.08 -14.92
N ASN A 89 15.05 13.19 -15.72
CA ASN A 89 14.54 12.09 -16.52
C ASN A 89 14.34 12.53 -17.97
N ILE A 90 14.40 11.57 -18.87
CA ILE A 90 13.81 11.67 -20.21
C ILE A 90 12.40 11.09 -20.10
N VAL A 91 11.39 11.80 -20.57
CA VAL A 91 10.00 11.33 -20.61
C VAL A 91 9.61 11.13 -22.07
N ALA A 92 8.92 10.03 -22.36
CA ALA A 92 8.28 9.78 -23.65
C ALA A 92 6.78 9.63 -23.43
N GLU A 93 5.99 10.60 -23.91
CA GLU A 93 4.54 10.51 -23.97
C GLU A 93 4.12 9.72 -25.21
N LEU A 94 3.34 8.67 -24.98
CA LEU A 94 3.02 7.66 -25.99
C LEU A 94 1.66 7.89 -26.66
N LYS A 95 0.93 8.95 -26.28
CA LYS A 95 -0.35 9.31 -26.89
C LYS A 95 -0.19 9.54 -28.39
N GLY A 96 -0.87 8.71 -29.19
CA GLY A 96 -0.79 8.75 -30.66
C GLY A 96 0.54 8.25 -31.23
N ALA A 97 1.38 7.60 -30.42
CA ALA A 97 2.55 6.86 -30.88
C ALA A 97 2.13 5.53 -31.52
N ARG A 98 3.04 4.94 -32.31
CA ARG A 98 2.86 3.61 -32.93
C ARG A 98 3.98 2.69 -32.49
N GLU A 99 3.67 1.43 -32.25
CA GLU A 99 4.68 0.41 -31.99
C GLU A 99 4.94 -0.38 -33.27
N ASN A 100 6.19 -0.38 -33.72
CA ASN A 100 6.63 -1.10 -34.91
C ASN A 100 7.46 -2.32 -34.53
N ASP A 101 7.28 -3.42 -35.27
CA ASP A 101 8.15 -4.58 -35.18
C ASP A 101 9.56 -4.27 -35.75
N PRO A 102 10.56 -5.16 -35.59
CA PRO A 102 11.90 -4.93 -36.13
C PRO A 102 12.00 -4.85 -37.66
N LYS A 103 10.93 -5.20 -38.39
CA LYS A 103 10.84 -5.05 -39.84
C LYS A 103 10.15 -3.74 -40.25
N GLY A 104 9.66 -2.95 -39.29
CA GLY A 104 8.94 -1.70 -39.51
C GLY A 104 7.45 -1.87 -39.76
N ASN A 105 6.86 -3.03 -39.46
CA ASN A 105 5.42 -3.23 -39.55
C ASN A 105 4.74 -2.70 -38.27
N ASP A 106 3.62 -1.99 -38.43
CA ASP A 106 2.78 -1.56 -37.32
C ASP A 106 2.25 -2.78 -36.57
N MET A 107 2.36 -2.77 -35.23
CA MET A 107 1.88 -3.83 -34.34
C MET A 107 0.46 -3.58 -33.84
N ASP A 108 -0.18 -2.49 -34.29
CA ASP A 108 -1.54 -2.08 -33.89
C ASP A 108 -1.70 -1.82 -32.38
N THR A 109 -0.60 -1.59 -31.66
CA THR A 109 -0.61 -1.23 -30.24
C THR A 109 -1.27 0.14 -30.06
N VAL A 110 -2.31 0.21 -29.23
CA VAL A 110 -2.99 1.46 -28.86
C VAL A 110 -2.57 1.88 -27.47
N PHE A 111 -1.75 2.92 -27.39
CA PHE A 111 -1.36 3.53 -26.12
C PHE A 111 -2.47 4.43 -25.59
N GLY A 112 -2.68 4.37 -24.27
CA GLY A 112 -3.63 5.24 -23.59
C GLY A 112 -3.19 6.71 -23.59
N ASP A 113 -4.14 7.61 -23.36
CA ASP A 113 -3.89 9.06 -23.38
C ASP A 113 -2.89 9.54 -22.31
N THR A 114 -2.74 8.77 -21.23
CA THR A 114 -1.82 9.02 -20.11
C THR A 114 -0.58 8.13 -20.15
N ALA A 115 -0.39 7.36 -21.22
CA ALA A 115 0.71 6.40 -21.31
C ALA A 115 2.05 7.14 -21.46
N THR A 116 2.95 6.94 -20.50
CA THR A 116 4.29 7.53 -20.52
C THR A 116 5.35 6.50 -20.18
N PHE A 117 6.53 6.68 -20.76
CA PHE A 117 7.76 6.04 -20.32
C PHE A 117 8.73 7.08 -19.78
N ARG A 118 9.56 6.66 -18.83
CA ARG A 118 10.57 7.49 -18.18
C ARG A 118 11.92 6.80 -18.26
N SER A 119 12.99 7.58 -18.33
CA SER A 119 14.35 7.05 -18.25
C SER A 119 15.24 7.98 -17.43
N PRO A 120 15.97 7.47 -16.42
CA PRO A 120 16.91 8.27 -15.65
C PRO A 120 18.03 8.85 -16.52
N ARG A 121 18.48 10.06 -16.15
CA ARG A 121 19.67 10.68 -16.75
C ARG A 121 20.85 9.72 -16.75
N GLY A 122 21.49 9.59 -17.91
CA GLY A 122 22.62 8.68 -18.13
C GLY A 122 22.24 7.38 -18.84
N ILE A 123 20.95 7.09 -19.02
CA ILE A 123 20.46 5.99 -19.83
C ILE A 123 19.85 6.54 -21.11
N SER A 124 20.29 6.04 -22.27
CA SER A 124 19.82 6.49 -23.58
C SER A 124 18.52 5.82 -24.04
N THR A 125 18.14 4.72 -23.40
CA THR A 125 16.94 3.95 -23.71
C THR A 125 15.77 4.46 -22.88
N VAL A 126 14.60 4.65 -23.49
CA VAL A 126 13.34 5.02 -22.82
C VAL A 126 12.32 3.91 -23.06
N SER A 127 11.91 3.20 -22.03
CA SER A 127 11.16 1.94 -22.13
C SER A 127 10.39 1.64 -20.85
N ALA A 128 9.54 0.62 -20.89
CA ALA A 128 8.89 0.08 -19.68
C ALA A 128 9.89 -0.28 -18.56
N ILE A 129 11.06 -0.82 -18.93
CA ILE A 129 12.07 -1.27 -17.96
C ILE A 129 12.81 -0.07 -17.34
N THR A 130 13.15 0.92 -18.16
CA THR A 130 13.78 2.15 -17.64
C THR A 130 12.79 3.02 -16.87
N THR A 131 11.49 2.89 -17.14
CA THR A 131 10.43 3.53 -16.33
C THR A 131 10.43 2.95 -14.92
N GLN A 132 10.45 1.63 -14.79
CA GLN A 132 10.58 0.96 -13.49
C GLN A 132 11.92 1.30 -12.81
N ALA A 133 13.01 1.47 -13.56
CA ALA A 133 14.28 1.91 -12.99
C ALA A 133 14.20 3.35 -12.43
N ALA A 134 13.50 4.26 -13.13
CA ALA A 134 13.26 5.62 -12.66
C ALA A 134 12.44 5.63 -11.37
N GLN A 135 11.41 4.79 -11.26
CA GLN A 135 10.62 4.62 -10.02
C GLN A 135 11.52 4.21 -8.84
N LEU A 136 12.35 3.18 -9.02
CA LEU A 136 13.24 2.71 -7.95
C LEU A 136 14.26 3.77 -7.52
N ILE A 137 14.77 4.56 -8.47
CA ILE A 137 15.69 5.67 -8.20
C ILE A 137 14.99 6.83 -7.49
N ASP A 138 13.76 7.17 -7.89
CA ASP A 138 12.92 8.15 -7.19
C ASP A 138 12.67 7.70 -5.74
N GLY A 139 12.48 6.40 -5.52
CA GLY A 139 12.39 5.76 -4.20
C GLY A 139 13.70 5.71 -3.40
N GLY A 140 14.79 6.26 -3.93
CA GLY A 140 16.07 6.45 -3.26
C GLY A 140 17.14 5.39 -3.56
N MET A 141 16.90 4.45 -4.48
CA MET A 141 17.94 3.52 -4.91
C MET A 141 18.97 4.22 -5.80
N SER A 142 20.22 3.76 -5.75
CA SER A 142 21.18 4.06 -6.81
C SER A 142 20.83 3.30 -8.09
N LEU A 143 21.33 3.78 -9.23
CA LEU A 143 21.14 3.11 -10.52
C LEU A 143 21.56 1.63 -10.49
N ALA A 144 22.71 1.32 -9.88
CA ALA A 144 23.20 -0.05 -9.77
C ALA A 144 22.28 -0.94 -8.93
N GLN A 145 21.68 -0.41 -7.85
CA GLN A 145 20.71 -1.13 -7.04
C GLN A 145 19.41 -1.36 -7.82
N ALA A 146 18.91 -0.35 -8.52
CA ALA A 146 17.71 -0.47 -9.35
C ALA A 146 17.90 -1.53 -10.47
N GLN A 147 19.07 -1.55 -11.12
CA GLN A 147 19.42 -2.57 -12.09
C GLN A 147 19.47 -3.97 -11.48
N ALA A 148 20.06 -4.12 -10.30
CA ALA A 148 20.13 -5.42 -9.63
C ALA A 148 18.72 -5.94 -9.24
N GLU A 149 17.86 -5.07 -8.70
CA GLU A 149 16.49 -5.43 -8.31
C GLU A 149 15.66 -5.83 -9.53
N LEU A 150 15.70 -5.04 -10.62
CA LEU A 150 14.98 -5.37 -11.85
C LEU A 150 15.53 -6.61 -12.54
N GLY A 151 16.85 -6.81 -12.54
CA GLY A 151 17.47 -8.01 -13.08
C GLY A 151 16.97 -9.27 -12.37
N LYS A 152 16.87 -9.21 -11.04
CA LYS A 152 16.28 -10.28 -10.23
C LYS A 152 14.79 -10.48 -10.54
N LYS A 153 13.99 -9.41 -10.61
CA LYS A 153 12.55 -9.47 -10.90
C LYS A 153 12.26 -10.07 -12.28
N ILE A 154 13.03 -9.69 -13.30
CA ILE A 154 12.85 -10.12 -14.69
C ILE A 154 13.52 -11.48 -14.96
N GLY A 155 14.51 -11.87 -14.15
CA GLY A 155 15.27 -13.11 -14.34
C GLY A 155 16.38 -12.98 -15.39
N THR A 156 17.07 -11.83 -15.43
CA THR A 156 18.16 -11.53 -16.38
C THR A 156 19.37 -10.86 -15.69
N SER A 157 20.48 -10.71 -16.43
CA SER A 157 21.65 -9.94 -16.01
C SER A 157 21.35 -8.43 -15.98
N PRO A 158 21.79 -7.69 -14.94
CA PRO A 158 21.67 -6.22 -14.88
C PRO A 158 22.19 -5.47 -16.11
N ASP A 159 23.21 -6.02 -16.80
CA ASP A 159 23.83 -5.41 -17.98
C ASP A 159 22.93 -5.45 -19.22
N ASN A 160 21.96 -6.37 -19.26
CA ASN A 160 21.06 -6.53 -20.41
C ASN A 160 19.84 -5.61 -20.37
N LEU A 161 19.49 -5.07 -19.19
CA LEU A 161 18.19 -4.43 -18.94
C LEU A 161 17.89 -3.21 -19.80
N PHE A 162 18.91 -2.41 -20.11
CA PHE A 162 18.75 -1.14 -20.82
C PHE A 162 19.26 -1.19 -22.26
N ALA A 163 19.74 -2.35 -22.71
CA ALA A 163 20.11 -2.58 -24.09
C ALA A 163 18.87 -2.66 -24.98
N ASP A 164 19.08 -2.50 -26.29
CA ASP A 164 18.03 -2.75 -27.27
C ASP A 164 17.76 -4.26 -27.36
N PHE A 165 16.70 -4.71 -26.70
CA PHE A 165 16.27 -6.11 -26.69
C PHE A 165 15.66 -6.58 -28.02
N ASN A 166 15.47 -5.68 -29.00
CA ASN A 166 15.00 -6.01 -30.34
C ASN A 166 16.15 -6.22 -31.34
N ALA A 167 17.37 -5.81 -30.98
CA ALA A 167 18.56 -6.05 -31.78
C ALA A 167 18.97 -7.53 -31.78
N PRO A 168 19.75 -8.00 -32.76
CA PRO A 168 20.30 -9.36 -32.74
C PRO A 168 21.07 -9.65 -31.44
N GLY A 169 20.67 -10.69 -30.71
CA GLY A 169 21.24 -11.03 -29.41
C GLY A 169 20.61 -10.30 -28.22
N GLY A 170 19.52 -9.55 -28.43
CA GLY A 170 18.71 -8.96 -27.37
C GLY A 170 18.10 -10.00 -26.43
N ASP A 171 17.85 -9.59 -25.19
CA ASP A 171 17.38 -10.49 -24.14
C ASP A 171 15.85 -10.71 -24.23
N PRO A 172 15.37 -11.94 -24.47
CA PRO A 172 13.95 -12.23 -24.62
C PRO A 172 13.15 -12.04 -23.32
N ALA A 173 13.78 -12.18 -22.14
CA ALA A 173 13.10 -11.95 -20.87
C ALA A 173 12.82 -10.46 -20.65
N VAL A 174 13.77 -9.60 -21.02
CA VAL A 174 13.60 -8.14 -21.00
C VAL A 174 12.48 -7.72 -21.95
N LYS A 175 12.46 -8.28 -23.17
CA LYS A 175 11.38 -8.03 -24.12
C LYS A 175 10.02 -8.44 -23.55
N ALA A 176 9.91 -9.66 -23.03
CA ALA A 176 8.65 -10.16 -22.46
C ALA A 176 8.15 -9.29 -21.29
N ALA A 177 9.04 -8.86 -20.40
CA ALA A 177 8.71 -7.95 -19.31
C ALA A 177 8.25 -6.57 -19.81
N SER A 178 8.90 -6.05 -20.86
CA SER A 178 8.49 -4.78 -21.50
C SER A 178 7.11 -4.90 -22.15
N ASP A 179 6.88 -5.96 -22.92
CA ASP A 179 5.59 -6.23 -23.59
C ASP A 179 4.47 -6.38 -22.54
N GLN A 180 4.74 -7.07 -21.42
CA GLN A 180 3.80 -7.23 -20.32
C GLN A 180 3.44 -5.89 -19.68
N TYR A 181 4.42 -5.04 -19.38
CA TYR A 181 4.17 -3.69 -18.86
C TYR A 181 3.32 -2.86 -19.83
N ILE A 182 3.62 -2.91 -21.13
CA ILE A 182 2.84 -2.21 -22.16
C ILE A 182 1.39 -2.67 -22.12
N ALA A 183 1.16 -3.99 -22.06
CA ALA A 183 -0.17 -4.57 -22.03
C ALA A 183 -0.97 -4.17 -20.78
N ILE A 184 -0.32 -4.10 -19.61
CA ILE A 184 -1.02 -3.91 -18.32
C ILE A 184 -1.09 -2.46 -17.84
N VAL A 185 -0.14 -1.59 -18.22
CA VAL A 185 -0.05 -0.20 -17.71
C VAL A 185 -0.21 0.85 -18.80
N ALA A 186 0.48 0.68 -19.95
CA ALA A 186 0.53 1.72 -20.97
C ALA A 186 -0.62 1.63 -22.00
N SER A 187 -1.19 0.44 -22.17
CA SER A 187 -2.29 0.19 -23.09
C SER A 187 -3.52 1.05 -22.76
N ALA A 188 -4.28 1.44 -23.77
CA ALA A 188 -5.60 2.04 -23.58
C ALA A 188 -6.59 1.09 -22.85
N LYS A 189 -6.23 -0.20 -22.73
CA LYS A 189 -7.00 -1.22 -22.02
C LYS A 189 -6.51 -1.47 -20.57
N ALA A 190 -5.53 -0.73 -20.08
CA ALA A 190 -5.10 -0.84 -18.69
C ALA A 190 -6.19 -0.37 -17.73
N ILE A 191 -6.22 -0.94 -16.51
CA ILE A 191 -6.95 -0.38 -15.36
C ILE A 191 -6.06 0.69 -14.73
N LYS A 192 -6.54 1.93 -14.65
CA LYS A 192 -5.75 3.07 -14.14
C LYS A 192 -6.33 3.71 -12.88
N HIS A 193 -7.58 3.37 -12.55
CA HIS A 193 -8.24 3.83 -11.33
C HIS A 193 -8.74 2.62 -10.54
N VAL A 194 -8.21 2.44 -9.33
CA VAL A 194 -8.57 1.33 -8.44
C VAL A 194 -9.11 1.87 -7.13
N TRP A 195 -10.28 1.40 -6.72
CA TRP A 195 -10.88 1.66 -5.41
C TRP A 195 -10.85 0.37 -4.60
N VAL A 196 -10.16 0.38 -3.46
CA VAL A 196 -10.22 -0.70 -2.48
C VAL A 196 -11.10 -0.23 -1.33
N ILE A 197 -12.22 -0.92 -1.11
CA ILE A 197 -13.11 -0.73 0.03
C ILE A 197 -12.89 -1.89 0.99
N VAL A 198 -12.47 -1.60 2.21
CA VAL A 198 -12.21 -2.62 3.24
C VAL A 198 -13.28 -2.54 4.32
N LEU A 199 -13.96 -3.67 4.53
CA LEU A 199 -14.93 -3.90 5.61
C LEU A 199 -14.25 -4.61 6.78
N GLU A 200 -14.95 -4.78 7.91
CA GLU A 200 -14.35 -5.31 9.15
C GLU A 200 -14.99 -6.62 9.62
N ASN A 201 -14.16 -7.58 10.03
CA ASN A 201 -14.50 -8.77 10.82
C ASN A 201 -15.74 -9.54 10.32
N LYS A 202 -15.69 -10.01 9.07
CA LYS A 202 -16.77 -10.81 8.48
C LYS A 202 -16.23 -11.99 7.70
N ASN A 203 -16.77 -13.16 8.03
CA ASN A 203 -16.53 -14.36 7.24
C ASN A 203 -17.25 -14.29 5.90
N ALA A 204 -16.69 -14.95 4.89
CA ALA A 204 -17.30 -15.08 3.57
C ALA A 204 -18.72 -15.65 3.64
N SER A 205 -18.99 -16.54 4.60
CA SER A 205 -20.31 -17.13 4.82
C SER A 205 -21.36 -16.13 5.30
N GLU A 206 -20.94 -15.09 6.03
CA GLU A 206 -21.81 -14.01 6.50
C GLU A 206 -22.11 -13.05 5.35
N VAL A 207 -21.07 -12.54 4.68
CA VAL A 207 -21.21 -11.51 3.63
C VAL A 207 -21.80 -12.07 2.34
N TYR A 208 -21.29 -13.20 1.85
CA TYR A 208 -21.59 -13.72 0.52
C TYR A 208 -22.39 -15.05 0.53
N GLY A 209 -22.48 -15.71 1.69
CA GLY A 209 -23.22 -16.97 1.85
C GLY A 209 -24.74 -16.83 1.85
N THR A 210 -25.46 -17.94 2.02
CA THR A 210 -26.94 -17.96 2.06
C THR A 210 -27.53 -18.62 3.30
N THR A 211 -26.68 -19.23 4.12
CA THR A 211 -27.10 -20.06 5.25
C THR A 211 -26.84 -19.43 6.61
N ASP A 212 -25.91 -18.46 6.69
CA ASP A 212 -25.64 -17.76 7.95
C ASP A 212 -26.83 -16.89 8.34
N ALA A 213 -27.09 -16.80 9.65
CA ALA A 213 -28.22 -16.07 10.21
C ALA A 213 -28.18 -14.57 9.87
N THR A 214 -27.00 -13.97 9.76
CA THR A 214 -26.81 -12.55 9.47
C THR A 214 -26.76 -12.26 7.97
N SER A 215 -26.61 -13.29 7.14
CA SER A 215 -26.31 -13.12 5.72
C SER A 215 -27.37 -12.34 4.94
N HIS A 216 -28.62 -12.30 5.40
CA HIS A 216 -29.68 -11.54 4.75
C HIS A 216 -29.61 -10.01 4.97
N LEU A 217 -28.67 -9.53 5.80
CA LEU A 217 -28.60 -8.13 6.22
C LEU A 217 -27.83 -7.22 5.25
N ASP A 218 -27.04 -7.79 4.32
CA ASP A 218 -26.40 -7.05 3.20
C ASP A 218 -26.89 -7.58 1.83
N PRO A 219 -28.15 -7.31 1.46
CA PRO A 219 -28.67 -7.71 0.15
C PRO A 219 -28.03 -6.95 -1.01
N TYR A 220 -27.51 -5.74 -0.81
CA TYR A 220 -26.93 -4.94 -1.89
C TYR A 220 -25.62 -5.53 -2.38
N LEU A 221 -24.67 -5.85 -1.52
CA LEU A 221 -23.41 -6.46 -1.94
C LEU A 221 -23.63 -7.79 -2.66
N LYS A 222 -24.59 -8.60 -2.17
CA LYS A 222 -25.00 -9.83 -2.85
C LYS A 222 -25.58 -9.60 -4.23
N SER A 223 -26.34 -8.52 -4.41
CA SER A 223 -26.88 -8.16 -5.72
C SER A 223 -25.80 -7.80 -6.75
N LEU A 224 -24.60 -7.43 -6.28
CA LEU A 224 -23.45 -7.11 -7.13
C LEU A 224 -22.65 -8.34 -7.56
N MET A 225 -22.71 -9.46 -6.82
CA MET A 225 -21.95 -10.68 -7.15
C MET A 225 -22.16 -11.15 -8.61
N PRO A 226 -23.40 -11.19 -9.16
CA PRO A 226 -23.63 -11.57 -10.55
C PRO A 226 -23.05 -10.60 -11.59
N THR A 227 -22.63 -9.40 -11.17
CA THR A 227 -22.06 -8.37 -12.05
C THR A 227 -20.53 -8.35 -12.02
N GLY A 228 -19.91 -9.03 -11.05
CA GLY A 228 -18.47 -9.02 -10.82
C GLY A 228 -17.80 -10.39 -10.87
N THR A 229 -16.57 -10.43 -10.36
CA THR A 229 -15.85 -11.67 -10.05
C THR A 229 -15.75 -11.82 -8.54
N TYR A 230 -16.32 -12.90 -8.01
CA TYR A 230 -16.22 -13.25 -6.60
C TYR A 230 -15.02 -14.17 -6.35
N LEU A 231 -14.08 -13.72 -5.53
CA LEU A 231 -12.92 -14.48 -5.08
C LEU A 231 -13.32 -15.23 -3.79
N ALA A 232 -13.72 -16.49 -3.93
CA ALA A 232 -14.29 -17.25 -2.81
C ALA A 232 -13.23 -17.58 -1.75
N ASN A 233 -12.01 -17.90 -2.16
CA ASN A 233 -10.93 -18.37 -1.29
C ASN A 233 -9.93 -17.24 -0.96
N TYR A 234 -10.46 -16.07 -0.59
CA TYR A 234 -9.66 -14.96 -0.07
C TYR A 234 -9.64 -15.03 1.47
N TYR A 235 -8.45 -14.90 2.07
CA TYR A 235 -8.23 -14.99 3.51
C TYR A 235 -7.53 -13.76 4.10
N GLY A 236 -7.89 -13.40 5.33
CA GLY A 236 -7.14 -12.42 6.12
C GLY A 236 -5.72 -12.91 6.45
N THR A 237 -4.82 -11.97 6.72
CA THR A 237 -3.43 -12.27 7.14
C THR A 237 -3.21 -12.32 8.64
N GLY A 238 -4.10 -11.68 9.41
CA GLY A 238 -4.02 -11.49 10.86
C GLY A 238 -5.35 -11.79 11.54
N HIS A 239 -5.45 -11.51 12.84
CA HIS A 239 -6.66 -11.83 13.64
C HIS A 239 -7.36 -10.59 14.19
N VAL A 240 -6.76 -9.43 13.97
CA VAL A 240 -7.25 -8.11 14.38
C VAL A 240 -7.11 -7.17 13.19
N SER A 241 -7.73 -6.01 13.24
CA SER A 241 -7.81 -5.15 12.06
C SER A 241 -6.43 -4.66 11.59
N LEU A 242 -5.65 -4.03 12.47
CA LEU A 242 -4.50 -3.21 12.07
C LEU A 242 -3.43 -3.99 11.28
N ASP A 243 -3.12 -5.22 11.69
CA ASP A 243 -2.10 -6.01 11.00
C ASP A 243 -2.51 -6.39 9.56
N ASN A 244 -3.81 -6.56 9.31
CA ASN A 244 -4.36 -6.81 7.98
C ASN A 244 -4.23 -5.57 7.08
N TYR A 245 -4.56 -4.37 7.58
CA TYR A 245 -4.35 -3.12 6.83
C TYR A 245 -2.88 -2.87 6.52
N VAL A 246 -1.99 -3.11 7.49
CA VAL A 246 -0.54 -3.01 7.31
C VAL A 246 -0.07 -4.00 6.25
N ALA A 247 -0.52 -5.25 6.28
CA ALA A 247 -0.16 -6.27 5.30
C ALA A 247 -0.63 -5.87 3.89
N MET A 248 -1.87 -5.42 3.75
CA MET A 248 -2.45 -4.98 2.47
C MET A 248 -1.64 -3.85 1.83
N MET A 249 -1.14 -2.89 2.61
CA MET A 249 -0.55 -1.66 2.05
C MET A 249 0.97 -1.58 2.16
N SER A 250 1.65 -2.50 2.84
CA SER A 250 3.12 -2.46 3.00
C SER A 250 3.82 -3.80 2.81
N GLY A 251 3.06 -4.89 2.74
CA GLY A 251 3.61 -6.25 2.72
C GLY A 251 4.35 -6.62 4.01
N GLN A 252 4.37 -5.74 5.02
CA GLN A 252 4.90 -6.07 6.32
C GLN A 252 3.93 -7.04 7.02
N PRO A 253 4.45 -8.07 7.68
CA PRO A 253 3.65 -8.87 8.58
C PRO A 253 3.34 -8.09 9.85
N SER A 254 2.49 -8.69 10.69
CA SER A 254 2.29 -8.25 12.05
C SER A 254 3.59 -8.14 12.86
N THR A 255 3.54 -7.23 13.82
CA THR A 255 4.41 -7.13 14.99
C THR A 255 3.60 -7.47 16.23
N ALA A 256 4.26 -7.62 17.38
CA ALA A 256 3.59 -7.85 18.65
C ALA A 256 2.53 -6.78 18.98
N ASP A 257 2.77 -5.50 18.66
CA ASP A 257 1.84 -4.42 18.97
C ASP A 257 0.74 -4.26 17.92
N THR A 258 1.05 -4.43 16.63
CA THR A 258 0.04 -4.34 15.56
C THR A 258 -0.96 -5.48 15.61
N GLU A 259 -0.56 -6.66 16.12
CA GLU A 259 -1.47 -7.77 16.43
C GLU A 259 -2.48 -7.45 17.56
N THR A 260 -2.37 -6.29 18.20
CA THR A 260 -3.31 -5.80 19.22
C THR A 260 -3.98 -4.47 18.85
N ASP A 261 -3.99 -4.13 17.56
CA ASP A 261 -4.46 -2.82 17.05
C ASP A 261 -3.72 -1.61 17.64
N CYS A 262 -2.52 -1.82 18.18
CA CYS A 262 -1.76 -0.80 18.91
C CYS A 262 -2.55 -0.19 20.09
N PHE A 263 -3.33 -1.01 20.80
CA PHE A 263 -4.20 -0.54 21.90
C PHE A 263 -3.43 0.10 23.06
N ASN A 264 -2.17 -0.27 23.25
CA ASN A 264 -1.38 0.16 24.39
C ASN A 264 -0.76 1.54 24.21
N LEU A 265 0.53 1.62 23.89
CA LEU A 265 1.23 2.88 23.69
C LEU A 265 1.41 3.07 22.19
N TRP A 266 1.06 4.24 21.68
CA TRP A 266 1.43 4.63 20.33
C TRP A 266 2.91 5.00 20.33
N SER A 267 3.75 4.10 19.82
CA SER A 267 5.20 4.27 19.80
C SER A 267 5.82 3.78 18.51
N ASP A 268 7.01 4.30 18.22
CA ASP A 268 7.83 3.91 17.10
C ASP A 268 8.37 2.50 17.30
N ILE A 269 8.34 1.69 16.25
CA ILE A 269 9.02 0.39 16.25
C ILE A 269 10.51 0.63 16.42
N SER A 270 11.12 -0.09 17.35
CA SER A 270 12.57 -0.10 17.47
C SER A 270 13.17 -0.75 16.22
N ASP A 271 13.83 0.00 15.36
CA ASP A 271 14.39 -0.51 14.11
C ASP A 271 15.69 -1.30 14.33
N ALA A 272 15.65 -2.63 14.13
CA ALA A 272 16.82 -3.51 14.19
C ALA A 272 17.31 -3.97 12.80
N GLY A 273 16.98 -3.21 11.76
CA GLY A 273 17.34 -3.53 10.38
C GLY A 273 16.32 -4.44 9.70
N ASN A 274 16.78 -5.25 8.76
CA ASN A 274 15.91 -6.08 7.95
C ASN A 274 15.94 -7.53 8.42
N ASP A 275 14.85 -8.25 8.17
CA ASP A 275 14.80 -9.68 8.41
C ASP A 275 15.82 -10.44 7.54
N LEU A 276 16.34 -11.54 8.07
CA LEU A 276 17.37 -12.33 7.41
C LEU A 276 16.82 -13.19 6.27
N LEU A 277 15.57 -13.65 6.37
CA LEU A 277 14.92 -14.49 5.36
C LEU A 277 14.24 -13.64 4.30
N ASN A 278 13.60 -12.54 4.71
CA ASN A 278 13.04 -11.56 3.80
C ASN A 278 13.61 -10.15 4.08
N PRO A 279 14.65 -9.70 3.34
CA PRO A 279 15.26 -8.40 3.59
C PRO A 279 14.36 -7.20 3.26
N LYS A 280 13.14 -7.42 2.75
CA LYS A 280 12.10 -6.40 2.55
C LYS A 280 11.19 -6.22 3.77
N VAL A 281 11.32 -7.10 4.78
CA VAL A 281 10.56 -7.05 6.03
C VAL A 281 11.42 -6.41 7.13
N LEU A 282 10.79 -5.55 7.93
CA LEU A 282 11.36 -4.93 9.11
C LEU A 282 11.61 -5.98 10.19
N LYS A 283 12.85 -6.03 10.69
CA LYS A 283 13.16 -6.69 11.95
C LYS A 283 13.03 -5.68 13.08
N ALA A 284 12.07 -5.90 13.96
CA ALA A 284 11.92 -5.09 15.16
C ALA A 284 12.96 -5.49 16.21
N GLY A 285 13.47 -4.49 16.90
CA GLY A 285 14.37 -4.60 18.03
C GLY A 285 13.63 -4.56 19.36
N THR A 286 14.39 -4.37 20.43
CA THR A 286 13.86 -4.15 21.77
C THR A 286 14.08 -2.69 22.12
N ASP A 287 13.04 -2.00 22.58
CA ASP A 287 13.15 -0.61 23.00
C ASP A 287 13.99 -0.45 24.28
N ALA A 288 14.21 0.81 24.70
CA ALA A 288 14.98 1.13 25.90
C ALA A 288 14.37 0.59 27.21
N ASN A 289 13.09 0.18 27.19
CA ASN A 289 12.35 -0.34 28.33
C ASN A 289 12.29 -1.88 28.34
N GLY A 290 12.92 -2.55 27.37
CA GLY A 290 12.88 -4.00 27.26
C GLY A 290 11.64 -4.54 26.52
N HIS A 291 10.87 -3.68 25.86
CA HIS A 291 9.73 -4.07 25.04
C HIS A 291 10.21 -4.51 23.65
N THR A 292 10.18 -5.81 23.38
CA THR A 292 10.49 -6.39 22.06
C THR A 292 9.40 -6.04 21.06
N GLY A 293 9.74 -5.45 19.92
CA GLY A 293 8.78 -4.81 19.02
C GLY A 293 8.71 -3.31 19.27
N GLY A 294 8.34 -2.93 20.50
CA GLY A 294 8.49 -1.58 21.04
C GLY A 294 7.48 -0.55 20.53
N GLY A 295 6.60 -0.91 19.60
CA GLY A 295 5.69 0.03 18.96
C GLY A 295 5.00 -0.52 17.73
N CYS A 296 4.19 0.34 17.13
CA CYS A 296 3.35 0.04 15.97
C CYS A 296 3.59 1.00 14.80
N VAL A 297 4.43 2.02 14.98
CA VAL A 297 4.74 3.01 13.93
C VAL A 297 6.05 2.64 13.24
N TYR A 298 5.96 2.37 11.94
CA TYR A 298 7.08 1.96 11.11
C TYR A 298 7.99 3.16 10.76
N PRO A 299 9.32 2.96 10.79
CA PRO A 299 10.29 4.03 10.49
C PRO A 299 10.25 4.40 9.01
N LYS A 300 10.71 5.63 8.69
CA LYS A 300 10.60 6.26 7.36
C LYS A 300 11.15 5.45 6.18
N ARG A 301 12.09 4.54 6.43
CA ARG A 301 12.69 3.67 5.40
C ARG A 301 11.75 2.54 4.97
N ILE A 302 10.79 2.15 5.82
CA ILE A 302 9.77 1.17 5.45
C ILE A 302 8.72 1.91 4.65
N LYS A 303 8.47 1.40 3.44
CA LYS A 303 7.57 2.01 2.47
C LYS A 303 6.27 1.25 2.41
N THR A 304 5.23 1.97 2.00
CA THR A 304 3.93 1.44 1.63
C THR A 304 3.74 1.52 0.13
N PHE A 305 2.68 0.88 -0.38
CA PHE A 305 2.28 0.94 -1.77
C PHE A 305 2.14 2.36 -2.30
N VAL A 306 1.61 3.26 -1.46
CA VAL A 306 1.40 4.65 -1.86
C VAL A 306 2.70 5.44 -1.99
N ASN A 307 3.77 5.04 -1.29
CA ASN A 307 5.10 5.60 -1.58
C ASN A 307 5.59 5.17 -2.96
N GLN A 308 5.33 3.91 -3.38
CA GLN A 308 5.68 3.46 -4.73
C GLN A 308 4.87 4.20 -5.80
N LEU A 309 3.61 4.56 -5.52
CA LEU A 309 2.81 5.41 -6.40
C LEU A 309 3.39 6.83 -6.51
N ASP A 310 3.79 7.46 -5.39
CA ASP A 310 4.45 8.76 -5.40
C ASP A 310 5.75 8.73 -6.25
N ASP A 311 6.54 7.67 -6.11
CA ASP A 311 7.76 7.44 -6.89
C ASP A 311 7.43 7.27 -8.39
N ALA A 312 6.34 6.55 -8.69
CA ALA A 312 5.80 6.39 -10.04
C ALA A 312 5.07 7.62 -10.59
N LYS A 313 4.90 8.69 -9.80
CA LYS A 313 4.16 9.91 -10.16
C LYS A 313 2.68 9.63 -10.43
N LEU A 314 2.14 8.65 -9.73
CA LEU A 314 0.73 8.29 -9.72
C LEU A 314 0.04 8.89 -8.49
N THR A 315 -1.21 9.28 -8.67
CA THR A 315 -1.98 9.94 -7.62
C THR A 315 -2.70 8.91 -6.75
N TRP A 316 -2.81 9.21 -5.46
CA TRP A 316 -3.53 8.34 -4.53
C TRP A 316 -4.23 9.16 -3.44
N LYS A 317 -5.29 8.61 -2.87
CA LYS A 317 -5.87 9.10 -1.61
C LYS A 317 -6.43 7.97 -0.77
N SER A 318 -6.38 8.16 0.54
CA SER A 318 -7.13 7.39 1.52
C SER A 318 -8.32 8.19 2.01
N TYR A 319 -9.51 7.60 1.95
CA TYR A 319 -10.77 8.20 2.36
C TYR A 319 -11.30 7.45 3.58
N ASN A 320 -11.30 8.13 4.72
CA ASN A 320 -11.55 7.53 6.02
C ASN A 320 -12.86 8.08 6.60
N GLY A 321 -13.80 7.19 6.89
CA GLY A 321 -15.11 7.55 7.43
C GLY A 321 -15.00 8.30 8.75
N ASP A 322 -15.78 9.38 8.89
CA ASP A 322 -15.85 10.24 10.08
C ASP A 322 -14.55 10.94 10.51
N MET A 323 -13.41 10.76 9.81
CA MET A 323 -12.14 11.40 10.20
C MET A 323 -12.32 12.90 10.37
N GLY A 324 -11.94 13.44 11.53
CA GLY A 324 -12.01 14.85 11.85
C GLY A 324 -13.40 15.39 12.17
N ARG A 325 -14.40 14.53 12.32
CA ARG A 325 -15.77 14.93 12.66
C ARG A 325 -15.81 15.65 14.01
N ASP A 326 -15.12 15.12 15.02
CA ASP A 326 -14.80 15.82 16.26
C ASP A 326 -13.32 16.21 16.35
N LEU A 327 -13.02 17.47 16.06
CA LEU A 327 -11.66 18.02 16.16
C LEU A 327 -11.09 18.00 17.59
N ASN A 328 -11.91 17.87 18.64
CA ASN A 328 -11.37 17.72 20.00
C ASN A 328 -10.78 16.32 20.23
N ARG A 329 -11.31 15.31 19.51
CA ARG A 329 -10.85 13.92 19.54
C ARG A 329 -9.71 13.73 18.53
N ASP A 330 -9.94 14.15 17.30
CA ASP A 330 -9.09 13.84 16.14
C ASP A 330 -8.00 14.91 15.90
N GLY A 331 -8.20 16.14 16.40
CA GLY A 331 -7.26 17.25 16.27
C GLY A 331 -7.25 17.93 14.88
N THR A 332 -7.53 17.19 13.81
CA THR A 332 -7.44 17.67 12.41
C THR A 332 -8.48 16.98 11.52
N ASN A 333 -8.85 17.62 10.41
CA ASN A 333 -9.80 17.09 9.41
C ASN A 333 -9.16 16.06 8.45
N THR A 334 -7.84 15.99 8.43
CA THR A 334 -7.04 15.18 7.51
C THR A 334 -5.84 14.63 8.27
N CYS A 335 -5.36 13.45 7.88
CA CYS A 335 -4.18 12.81 8.44
C CYS A 335 -4.19 12.87 10.00
N SER A 336 -5.29 12.41 10.58
CA SER A 336 -5.50 12.31 12.04
C SER A 336 -4.83 11.05 12.59
N PHE A 337 -3.98 11.23 13.61
CA PHE A 337 -3.32 10.15 14.35
C PHE A 337 -2.86 10.61 15.74
N PRO A 338 -2.75 9.69 16.73
CA PRO A 338 -2.64 10.05 18.15
C PRO A 338 -1.57 11.07 18.51
N VAL A 339 -0.32 10.86 18.06
CA VAL A 339 0.81 11.77 18.35
C VAL A 339 0.57 13.17 17.78
N ARG A 340 -0.07 13.30 16.61
CA ARG A 340 -0.39 14.60 16.03
C ARG A 340 -1.52 15.29 16.79
N SER A 341 -2.60 14.58 17.06
CA SER A 341 -3.76 15.10 17.80
C SER A 341 -3.34 15.59 19.19
N ALA A 342 -2.44 14.84 19.86
CA ALA A 342 -1.86 15.24 21.13
C ALA A 342 -1.02 16.52 21.06
N LYS A 343 -0.12 16.63 20.06
CA LYS A 343 0.67 17.85 19.84
C LYS A 343 -0.23 19.07 19.63
N LEU A 344 -1.27 18.93 18.81
CA LEU A 344 -2.24 20.01 18.56
C LEU A 344 -3.02 20.40 19.82
N ALA A 345 -3.31 19.42 20.69
CA ALA A 345 -3.98 19.64 21.98
C ALA A 345 -3.02 20.06 23.13
N GLY A 346 -1.71 20.19 22.88
CA GLY A 346 -0.72 20.50 23.92
C GLY A 346 -0.50 19.38 24.95
N ARG A 347 -0.82 18.13 24.59
CA ARG A 347 -0.60 16.91 25.40
C ARG A 347 0.77 16.30 25.12
N ASP A 348 1.27 15.47 26.04
CA ASP A 348 2.57 14.81 25.94
C ASP A 348 2.54 13.64 24.94
N PRO A 349 3.16 13.76 23.74
CA PRO A 349 3.03 12.76 22.69
C PRO A 349 3.64 11.40 23.04
N ALA A 350 4.57 11.35 24.00
CA ALA A 350 5.23 10.11 24.42
C ALA A 350 4.35 9.22 25.31
N LYS A 351 3.14 9.68 25.65
CA LYS A 351 2.17 8.94 26.49
C LYS A 351 0.88 8.60 25.75
N GLU A 352 0.85 8.88 24.46
CA GLU A 352 -0.37 8.81 23.68
C GLU A 352 -0.76 7.39 23.34
N LYS A 353 -2.06 7.20 23.24
CA LYS A 353 -2.69 5.94 22.86
C LYS A 353 -3.67 6.22 21.74
N ASP A 354 -3.97 5.20 20.96
CA ASP A 354 -5.11 5.30 20.08
C ASP A 354 -6.42 5.29 20.88
N ILE A 355 -7.06 6.47 20.98
CA ILE A 355 -8.35 6.65 21.65
C ILE A 355 -9.53 6.35 20.73
N THR A 356 -9.25 6.02 19.46
CA THR A 356 -10.26 5.82 18.41
C THR A 356 -10.72 4.38 18.27
N GLN A 357 -10.29 3.52 19.21
CA GLN A 357 -10.62 2.09 19.27
C GLN A 357 -12.12 1.80 19.45
N ALA A 358 -12.92 2.79 19.86
CA ALA A 358 -14.36 2.69 19.97
C ALA A 358 -15.04 3.99 19.50
N ALA A 359 -16.29 3.86 19.03
CA ALA A 359 -17.09 5.00 18.62
C ALA A 359 -17.42 5.92 19.80
N GLN A 360 -17.42 7.22 19.54
CA GLN A 360 -17.79 8.28 20.47
C GLN A 360 -19.26 8.67 20.25
N ALA A 361 -20.04 8.72 21.33
CA ALA A 361 -21.38 9.28 21.29
C ALA A 361 -21.33 10.80 21.47
N GLY A 362 -22.21 11.51 20.77
CA GLY A 362 -22.38 12.95 20.96
C GLY A 362 -22.93 13.27 22.35
N SER A 363 -22.48 14.39 22.91
CA SER A 363 -23.01 14.95 24.16
C SER A 363 -24.33 15.70 23.95
N ALA A 364 -25.16 15.78 24.99
CA ALA A 364 -26.38 16.60 24.96
C ALA A 364 -26.10 18.11 24.83
N SER A 365 -24.94 18.57 25.30
CA SER A 365 -24.46 19.95 25.18
C SER A 365 -23.94 20.30 23.78
N GLY A 366 -23.61 19.30 22.96
CA GLY A 366 -23.07 19.47 21.61
C GLY A 366 -21.59 19.88 21.55
N ASP A 367 -20.90 19.94 22.69
CA ASP A 367 -19.45 20.22 22.79
C ASP A 367 -18.61 19.00 22.39
N VAL A 368 -19.12 17.80 22.65
CA VAL A 368 -18.62 16.54 22.10
C VAL A 368 -19.54 16.11 20.97
N LYS A 369 -18.97 15.90 19.77
CA LYS A 369 -19.71 15.39 18.62
C LYS A 369 -19.68 13.87 18.61
N ASP A 370 -20.65 13.24 17.95
CA ASP A 370 -20.50 11.83 17.63
C ASP A 370 -19.40 11.64 16.59
N ASP A 371 -18.59 10.60 16.76
CA ASP A 371 -17.43 10.33 15.90
C ASP A 371 -17.11 8.84 15.94
N ALA A 372 -17.03 8.23 14.77
CA ALA A 372 -16.72 6.81 14.62
C ALA A 372 -15.43 6.56 13.80
N TYR A 373 -14.58 7.57 13.57
CA TYR A 373 -13.28 7.35 12.93
C TYR A 373 -12.46 6.35 13.76
N ALA A 374 -11.77 5.43 13.07
CA ALA A 374 -10.86 4.45 13.65
C ALA A 374 -9.49 4.55 12.99
N THR A 375 -8.48 4.92 13.77
CA THR A 375 -7.09 5.03 13.31
C THR A 375 -6.56 3.68 12.84
N ARG A 376 -6.93 2.57 13.50
CA ARG A 376 -6.51 1.21 13.13
C ARG A 376 -6.94 0.76 11.72
N HIS A 377 -7.97 1.35 11.12
CA HIS A 377 -8.38 1.08 9.73
C HIS A 377 -7.58 1.93 8.72
N ASN A 378 -6.75 2.86 9.19
CA ASN A 378 -5.95 3.74 8.35
C ASN A 378 -4.47 3.31 8.42
N PRO A 379 -4.00 2.41 7.52
CA PRO A 379 -2.63 1.92 7.61
C PRO A 379 -1.59 3.03 7.44
N PHE A 380 -1.92 4.08 6.69
CA PHE A 380 -0.95 5.08 6.24
C PHE A 380 -0.36 5.91 7.38
N VAL A 381 -1.14 6.16 8.45
CA VAL A 381 -0.68 6.96 9.59
C VAL A 381 0.25 6.21 10.54
N TYR A 382 0.45 4.90 10.32
CA TYR A 382 1.44 4.09 11.04
C TYR A 382 2.82 4.10 10.37
N PHE A 383 3.07 4.93 9.36
CA PHE A 383 4.36 4.99 8.66
C PHE A 383 4.93 6.41 8.64
N HIS A 384 6.15 6.58 9.17
CA HIS A 384 6.91 7.83 9.06
C HIS A 384 7.26 8.20 7.61
N SER A 385 7.18 7.25 6.66
CA SER A 385 7.29 7.54 5.24
C SER A 385 6.17 8.44 4.71
N ILE A 386 5.10 8.60 5.49
CA ILE A 386 3.93 9.42 5.17
C ILE A 386 3.78 10.53 6.23
N THR A 387 3.77 10.20 7.52
CA THR A 387 3.42 11.15 8.59
C THR A 387 4.49 12.20 8.90
N ASP A 388 5.73 12.02 8.45
CA ASP A 388 6.78 13.04 8.60
C ASP A 388 6.62 14.22 7.62
N ASP A 389 5.91 14.02 6.50
CA ASP A 389 5.50 15.08 5.58
C ASP A 389 4.00 15.35 5.75
N LEU A 390 3.68 16.16 6.76
CA LEU A 390 2.29 16.46 7.11
C LEU A 390 1.53 17.15 5.97
N ALA A 391 2.19 17.92 5.10
CA ALA A 391 1.52 18.60 4.00
C ALA A 391 1.06 17.60 2.94
N HIS A 392 1.94 16.65 2.57
CA HIS A 392 1.57 15.54 1.68
C HIS A 392 0.52 14.63 2.32
N CYS A 393 0.69 14.29 3.60
CA CYS A 393 -0.28 13.49 4.34
C CYS A 393 -1.67 14.16 4.41
N ASP A 394 -1.75 15.47 4.66
CA ASP A 394 -3.02 16.21 4.66
C ASP A 394 -3.71 16.24 3.29
N ALA A 395 -2.94 16.22 2.21
CA ALA A 395 -3.47 16.22 0.85
C ALA A 395 -4.00 14.83 0.41
N THR A 396 -3.54 13.76 1.05
CA THR A 396 -3.75 12.36 0.59
C THR A 396 -4.54 11.51 1.56
N VAL A 397 -4.43 11.73 2.87
CA VAL A 397 -5.18 10.99 3.91
C VAL A 397 -6.30 11.88 4.43
N VAL A 398 -7.51 11.64 3.93
CA VAL A 398 -8.61 12.61 4.04
C VAL A 398 -9.88 11.98 4.61
N ASN A 399 -10.79 12.84 5.05
CA ASN A 399 -12.16 12.48 5.41
C ASN A 399 -12.94 12.01 4.17
N LEU A 400 -13.61 10.86 4.27
CA LEU A 400 -14.37 10.25 3.19
C LEU A 400 -15.52 11.13 2.71
N GLU A 401 -16.38 11.56 3.64
CA GLU A 401 -17.67 12.19 3.36
C GLU A 401 -17.51 13.54 2.64
N THR A 402 -16.43 14.26 2.91
CA THR A 402 -16.19 15.61 2.38
C THR A 402 -15.33 15.64 1.11
N ASN A 403 -14.63 14.55 0.78
CA ASN A 403 -13.65 14.54 -0.31
C ASN A 403 -14.02 13.64 -1.50
N LEU A 404 -14.50 12.40 -1.28
CA LEU A 404 -14.60 11.40 -2.35
C LEU A 404 -15.47 11.87 -3.53
N GLU A 405 -16.70 12.33 -3.26
CA GLU A 405 -17.60 12.81 -4.32
C GLU A 405 -17.06 14.03 -5.08
N ASN A 406 -16.21 14.85 -4.44
CA ASN A 406 -15.58 15.99 -5.10
C ASN A 406 -14.49 15.54 -6.07
N ASP A 407 -13.66 14.58 -5.66
CA ASP A 407 -12.58 14.04 -6.49
C ASP A 407 -13.11 13.24 -7.68
N LEU A 408 -14.25 12.54 -7.54
CA LEU A 408 -14.88 11.74 -8.60
C LEU A 408 -15.52 12.55 -9.75
N LYS A 409 -15.52 13.88 -9.69
CA LYS A 409 -16.19 14.75 -10.69
C LYS A 409 -15.54 14.69 -12.07
N SER A 410 -14.26 14.34 -12.17
CA SER A 410 -13.52 14.23 -13.43
C SER A 410 -12.40 13.20 -13.31
N ILE A 411 -11.90 12.70 -14.45
CA ILE A 411 -10.72 11.82 -14.48
C ILE A 411 -9.51 12.51 -13.84
N ASP A 412 -9.24 13.78 -14.17
CA ASP A 412 -8.08 14.52 -13.67
C ASP A 412 -8.07 14.73 -12.14
N THR A 413 -9.24 14.75 -11.50
CA THR A 413 -9.39 14.89 -10.05
C THR A 413 -9.51 13.56 -9.32
N THR A 414 -9.77 12.48 -10.05
CA THR A 414 -9.90 11.14 -9.46
C THR A 414 -8.50 10.56 -9.27
N PRO A 415 -8.12 10.13 -8.06
CA PRO A 415 -6.81 9.52 -7.86
C PRO A 415 -6.72 8.16 -8.54
N ASN A 416 -5.53 7.80 -9.03
CA ASN A 416 -5.26 6.47 -9.60
C ASN A 416 -5.55 5.35 -8.59
N PHE A 417 -5.29 5.60 -7.32
CA PHE A 417 -5.59 4.65 -6.24
C PHE A 417 -6.40 5.32 -5.12
N SER A 418 -7.53 4.71 -4.77
CA SER A 418 -8.38 5.12 -3.65
C SER A 418 -8.48 4.00 -2.64
N PHE A 419 -8.08 4.25 -1.40
CA PHE A 419 -8.29 3.33 -0.28
C PHE A 419 -9.42 3.86 0.61
N ILE A 420 -10.51 3.13 0.73
CA ILE A 420 -11.74 3.58 1.41
C ILE A 420 -11.98 2.70 2.63
N THR A 421 -12.10 3.32 3.80
CA THR A 421 -12.47 2.65 5.04
C THR A 421 -13.72 3.29 5.63
N PRO A 422 -14.79 2.50 5.87
CA PRO A 422 -15.93 2.97 6.64
C PRO A 422 -15.52 3.31 8.07
N ASN A 423 -16.34 4.13 8.73
CA ASN A 423 -16.23 4.36 10.17
C ASN A 423 -16.71 3.12 10.95
N LEU A 424 -16.48 3.10 12.26
CA LEU A 424 -16.84 1.96 13.13
C LEU A 424 -18.31 1.54 13.04
N CYS A 425 -19.22 2.43 12.69
CA CYS A 425 -20.64 2.08 12.59
C CYS A 425 -21.01 1.45 11.23
N ASP A 426 -20.24 1.75 10.18
CA ASP A 426 -20.53 1.39 8.80
C ASP A 426 -19.61 0.28 8.27
N ASP A 427 -18.64 -0.18 9.07
CA ASP A 427 -17.62 -1.15 8.71
C ASP A 427 -18.09 -2.61 8.71
N GLY A 428 -19.19 -2.89 9.41
CA GLY A 428 -19.75 -4.22 9.58
C GLY A 428 -19.48 -4.91 10.89
N HIS A 429 -18.50 -4.45 11.65
CA HIS A 429 -18.10 -5.08 12.90
C HIS A 429 -18.93 -4.58 14.08
N ASP A 430 -19.07 -3.27 14.25
CA ASP A 430 -19.76 -2.75 15.44
C ASP A 430 -21.28 -2.82 15.27
N GLY A 431 -21.95 -3.43 16.25
CA GLY A 431 -23.40 -3.63 16.27
C GLY A 431 -23.85 -4.93 15.61
N ASP A 432 -25.05 -5.39 15.96
CA ASP A 432 -25.62 -6.67 15.47
C ASP A 432 -26.63 -6.49 14.31
N GLY A 433 -26.76 -5.28 13.77
CA GLY A 433 -27.69 -4.96 12.69
C GLY A 433 -29.15 -4.85 13.11
N SER A 434 -29.49 -5.05 14.39
CA SER A 434 -30.89 -4.97 14.86
C SER A 434 -31.33 -3.55 15.23
N GLY A 435 -30.40 -2.66 15.58
CA GLY A 435 -30.70 -1.33 16.13
C GLY A 435 -31.37 -1.35 17.50
N LEU A 436 -31.40 -2.51 18.18
CA LEU A 436 -31.95 -2.61 19.53
C LEU A 436 -31.05 -1.87 20.54
N PRO A 437 -31.61 -1.35 21.65
CA PRO A 437 -30.83 -0.66 22.68
C PRO A 437 -29.67 -1.52 23.19
N GLY A 438 -28.45 -0.98 23.13
CA GLY A 438 -27.22 -1.66 23.54
C GLY A 438 -26.67 -2.70 22.56
N LYS A 439 -27.30 -2.83 21.38
CA LYS A 439 -26.92 -3.78 20.32
C LYS A 439 -26.58 -3.12 18.97
N GLY A 440 -26.84 -1.82 18.82
CA GLY A 440 -26.40 -1.03 17.68
C GLY A 440 -25.13 -0.22 17.98
N CYS A 441 -24.75 0.63 17.03
CA CYS A 441 -23.67 1.60 17.17
C CYS A 441 -23.92 2.55 18.34
N LYS A 442 -22.86 3.24 18.79
CA LYS A 442 -22.94 4.27 19.85
C LYS A 442 -23.83 5.46 19.48
N THR A 443 -24.05 5.69 18.19
CA THR A 443 -25.00 6.67 17.63
C THR A 443 -26.46 6.20 17.68
N GLY A 444 -26.72 4.93 17.99
CA GLY A 444 -28.04 4.31 17.97
C GLY A 444 -28.43 3.70 16.62
N LEU A 445 -27.59 3.79 15.61
CA LEU A 445 -27.78 3.12 14.31
C LEU A 445 -27.60 1.60 14.44
N PRO A 446 -28.14 0.79 13.52
CA PRO A 446 -28.08 -0.67 13.61
C PRO A 446 -26.68 -1.29 13.69
N GLY A 447 -25.71 -0.70 12.98
CA GLY A 447 -24.39 -1.29 12.85
C GLY A 447 -24.40 -2.57 12.03
N GLY A 448 -23.29 -3.32 12.09
CA GLY A 448 -23.19 -4.63 11.46
C GLY A 448 -23.40 -4.60 9.94
N LEU A 449 -23.75 -5.75 9.37
CA LEU A 449 -24.04 -5.90 7.94
C LEU A 449 -25.18 -4.97 7.44
N ALA A 450 -26.10 -4.57 8.31
CA ALA A 450 -27.19 -3.66 7.94
C ALA A 450 -26.68 -2.24 7.65
N SER A 451 -25.68 -1.75 8.39
CA SER A 451 -25.04 -0.47 8.08
C SER A 451 -24.14 -0.56 6.84
N ILE A 452 -23.43 -1.69 6.65
CA ILE A 452 -22.65 -1.92 5.41
C ILE A 452 -23.54 -1.81 4.18
N ASP A 453 -24.73 -2.44 4.17
CA ASP A 453 -25.65 -2.38 3.02
C ASP A 453 -25.93 -0.94 2.62
N VAL A 454 -26.23 -0.07 3.59
CA VAL A 454 -26.50 1.35 3.38
C VAL A 454 -25.26 2.08 2.86
N PHE A 455 -24.09 1.81 3.47
CA PHE A 455 -22.82 2.42 3.08
C PHE A 455 -22.47 2.07 1.63
N LEU A 456 -22.46 0.78 1.26
CA LEU A 456 -22.11 0.32 -0.08
C LEU A 456 -23.12 0.80 -1.12
N LYS A 457 -24.41 0.79 -0.78
CA LYS A 457 -25.49 1.29 -1.66
C LYS A 457 -25.40 2.79 -1.93
N LYS A 458 -24.71 3.55 -1.08
CA LYS A 458 -24.34 4.94 -1.35
C LYS A 458 -23.10 5.01 -2.25
N TYR A 459 -21.97 4.45 -1.81
CA TYR A 459 -20.68 4.78 -2.41
C TYR A 459 -20.35 3.99 -3.68
N ILE A 460 -20.78 2.73 -3.82
CA ILE A 460 -20.53 1.97 -5.05
C ILE A 460 -21.19 2.65 -6.25
N PRO A 461 -22.48 3.03 -6.23
CA PRO A 461 -23.09 3.73 -7.36
C PRO A 461 -22.43 5.08 -7.69
N VAL A 462 -21.99 5.82 -6.66
CA VAL A 462 -21.26 7.09 -6.83
C VAL A 462 -19.95 6.87 -7.57
N ILE A 463 -19.16 5.86 -7.19
CA ILE A 463 -17.92 5.50 -7.89
C ILE A 463 -18.22 5.02 -9.31
N GLN A 464 -19.21 4.14 -9.48
CA GLN A 464 -19.59 3.59 -10.79
C GLN A 464 -20.07 4.64 -11.79
N ALA A 465 -20.65 5.74 -11.29
CA ALA A 465 -21.08 6.87 -12.10
C ALA A 465 -19.94 7.82 -12.50
N SER A 466 -18.75 7.70 -11.88
CA SER A 466 -17.62 8.59 -12.16
C SER A 466 -17.05 8.36 -13.58
N PRO A 467 -16.53 9.41 -14.24
CA PRO A 467 -15.88 9.28 -15.54
C PRO A 467 -14.70 8.30 -15.52
N ALA A 468 -13.88 8.35 -14.46
CA ALA A 468 -12.72 7.48 -14.29
C ALA A 468 -13.10 6.00 -14.21
N TYR A 469 -14.18 5.66 -13.47
CA TYR A 469 -14.60 4.26 -13.39
C TYR A 469 -15.06 3.72 -14.75
N GLN A 470 -15.78 4.53 -15.51
CA GLN A 470 -16.30 4.16 -16.83
C GLN A 470 -15.18 4.00 -17.88
N GLU A 471 -14.10 4.77 -17.75
CA GLU A 471 -12.96 4.70 -18.66
C GLU A 471 -12.07 3.49 -18.39
N ASP A 472 -11.64 3.28 -17.14
CA ASP A 472 -10.67 2.24 -16.80
C ASP A 472 -10.67 1.84 -15.31
N GLY A 473 -11.85 1.80 -14.68
CA GLY A 473 -12.00 1.53 -13.25
C GLY A 473 -12.06 0.07 -12.80
N LEU A 474 -11.63 -0.15 -11.56
CA LEU A 474 -11.85 -1.37 -10.78
C LEU A 474 -12.22 -1.02 -9.33
N ILE A 475 -13.33 -1.55 -8.83
CA ILE A 475 -13.66 -1.56 -7.39
C ILE A 475 -13.36 -2.95 -6.84
N ILE A 476 -12.68 -3.00 -5.70
CA ILE A 476 -12.37 -4.18 -4.92
C ILE A 476 -13.07 -4.01 -3.56
N VAL A 477 -14.02 -4.88 -3.25
CA VAL A 477 -14.67 -4.92 -1.93
C VAL A 477 -14.13 -6.14 -1.19
N THR A 478 -13.44 -5.91 -0.09
CA THR A 478 -12.83 -6.95 0.75
C THR A 478 -13.14 -6.69 2.22
N THR A 479 -12.69 -7.60 3.08
CA THR A 479 -12.73 -7.46 4.54
C THR A 479 -11.28 -7.57 5.05
N ASP A 480 -10.98 -7.13 6.26
CA ASP A 480 -9.67 -7.34 6.89
C ASP A 480 -9.48 -8.78 7.40
N GLU A 481 -10.43 -9.31 8.17
CA GLU A 481 -10.42 -10.68 8.66
C GLU A 481 -11.82 -11.26 8.83
N GLY A 482 -11.88 -12.57 9.05
CA GLY A 482 -13.09 -13.25 9.46
C GLY A 482 -13.46 -12.91 10.90
N GLY A 483 -14.74 -13.11 11.22
CA GLY A 483 -15.20 -12.97 12.59
C GLY A 483 -14.53 -14.03 13.48
N VAL A 484 -14.11 -13.63 14.68
CA VAL A 484 -13.44 -14.54 15.61
C VAL A 484 -14.35 -15.71 15.97
N ASN A 485 -13.88 -16.93 15.72
CA ASN A 485 -14.56 -18.14 16.15
C ASN A 485 -14.81 -18.11 17.68
N ASN A 486 -16.04 -18.35 18.13
CA ASN A 486 -16.50 -18.36 19.54
C ASN A 486 -15.83 -19.44 20.42
N LEU A 487 -14.51 -19.50 20.42
CA LEU A 487 -13.74 -20.39 21.27
C LEU A 487 -13.85 -19.90 22.72
N PRO A 488 -14.08 -20.81 23.67
CA PRO A 488 -14.23 -20.42 25.06
C PRO A 488 -12.93 -19.82 25.57
N SER A 489 -13.02 -18.67 26.26
CA SER A 489 -11.86 -18.07 26.91
C SER A 489 -11.21 -19.05 27.88
N GLN A 490 -9.89 -19.07 27.90
CA GLN A 490 -9.11 -19.92 28.80
C GLN A 490 -8.59 -19.10 29.98
N VAL A 491 -8.19 -19.76 31.07
CA VAL A 491 -7.57 -19.10 32.22
C VAL A 491 -6.15 -19.63 32.39
N ALA A 492 -5.18 -18.73 32.38
CA ALA A 492 -3.78 -19.01 32.71
C ALA A 492 -3.41 -18.36 34.04
N ILE A 493 -2.52 -19.02 34.79
CA ILE A 493 -2.02 -18.53 36.08
C ILE A 493 -0.51 -18.37 35.96
N SER A 494 0.02 -17.23 36.36
CA SER A 494 1.47 -17.01 36.37
C SER A 494 2.18 -18.01 37.30
N ALA A 495 3.45 -18.30 37.04
CA ALA A 495 4.21 -19.30 37.81
C ALA A 495 4.29 -18.98 39.32
N ASP A 496 4.24 -17.70 39.68
CA ASP A 496 4.19 -17.22 41.07
C ASP A 496 2.78 -17.24 41.70
N GLY A 497 1.74 -17.58 40.92
CA GLY A 497 0.35 -17.60 41.34
C GLY A 497 -0.29 -16.22 41.53
N LEU A 498 0.42 -15.13 41.24
CA LEU A 498 -0.02 -13.76 41.57
C LEU A 498 -0.89 -13.11 40.50
N THR A 499 -0.92 -13.65 39.28
CA THR A 499 -1.67 -13.10 38.15
C THR A 499 -2.58 -14.16 37.54
N VAL A 500 -3.86 -13.81 37.42
CA VAL A 500 -4.86 -14.61 36.71
C VAL A 500 -5.14 -13.95 35.37
N THR A 501 -4.77 -14.63 34.28
CA THR A 501 -4.94 -14.12 32.92
C THR A 501 -6.09 -14.83 32.24
N THR A 502 -7.09 -14.09 31.76
CA THR A 502 -8.09 -14.61 30.83
C THR A 502 -7.54 -14.50 29.42
N LEU A 503 -7.36 -15.65 28.77
CA LEU A 503 -6.91 -15.78 27.39
C LEU A 503 -8.13 -15.81 26.47
N MET A 504 -8.17 -14.90 25.49
CA MET A 504 -9.16 -14.86 24.43
C MET A 504 -8.58 -15.54 23.19
N PRO A 505 -8.96 -16.80 22.92
CA PRO A 505 -8.46 -17.52 21.76
C PRO A 505 -8.99 -16.89 20.47
N LEU A 506 -8.08 -16.48 19.58
CA LEU A 506 -8.40 -16.07 18.22
C LEU A 506 -7.92 -17.17 17.28
N LYS A 507 -8.83 -17.84 16.58
CA LYS A 507 -8.48 -18.87 15.58
C LYS A 507 -8.81 -18.33 14.21
N GLY A 508 -7.86 -18.48 13.30
CA GLY A 508 -7.96 -18.03 11.92
C GLY A 508 -7.31 -19.02 10.97
N ASP A 509 -8.06 -19.44 9.96
CA ASP A 509 -7.60 -20.29 8.87
C ASP A 509 -6.73 -19.50 7.90
N GLN A 510 -5.70 -20.15 7.35
CA GLN A 510 -4.75 -19.53 6.43
C GLN A 510 -5.18 -19.76 4.98
N CYS A 511 -4.74 -18.87 4.09
CA CYS A 511 -4.88 -19.10 2.65
C CYS A 511 -4.17 -20.41 2.22
N PRO A 512 -4.87 -21.35 1.58
CA PRO A 512 -4.27 -22.53 0.98
C PRO A 512 -3.28 -22.15 -0.13
N GLY A 513 -2.00 -22.46 0.07
CA GLY A 513 -0.95 -22.28 -0.94
C GLY A 513 -0.32 -20.89 -1.02
N CYS A 514 -0.73 -19.92 -0.20
CA CYS A 514 -0.15 -18.57 -0.18
C CYS A 514 1.15 -18.44 0.67
N ASN A 515 1.65 -19.53 1.29
CA ASN A 515 2.81 -19.52 2.19
C ASN A 515 2.77 -18.44 3.29
N GLN A 516 1.59 -18.16 3.83
CA GLN A 516 1.36 -17.09 4.82
C GLN A 516 2.22 -17.27 6.08
N GLN A 517 2.82 -16.17 6.54
CA GLN A 517 3.81 -16.17 7.63
C GLN A 517 3.41 -15.21 8.76
N THR A 518 3.83 -15.53 9.98
CA THR A 518 3.57 -14.78 11.21
C THR A 518 4.41 -13.51 11.35
N GLY A 519 5.35 -13.28 10.45
CA GLY A 519 6.36 -12.25 10.57
C GLY A 519 7.47 -12.59 11.58
N PRO A 520 8.64 -11.95 11.45
CA PRO A 520 9.81 -12.25 12.29
C PRO A 520 9.68 -11.71 13.71
N ASN A 521 8.70 -10.83 13.96
CA ASN A 521 8.52 -10.11 15.21
C ASN A 521 7.47 -10.78 16.12
N VAL A 522 6.91 -11.92 15.69
CA VAL A 522 5.88 -12.66 16.41
C VAL A 522 6.29 -14.13 16.48
N MET A 523 6.33 -14.68 17.69
CA MET A 523 6.47 -16.12 17.91
C MET A 523 5.11 -16.68 18.35
N ARG A 524 4.56 -17.69 17.65
CA ARG A 524 3.31 -18.35 18.07
C ARG A 524 3.59 -19.78 18.59
N PRO A 525 2.97 -20.27 19.69
CA PRO A 525 2.02 -19.62 20.62
C PRO A 525 2.67 -19.15 21.94
N GLU A 526 2.82 -17.84 22.10
CA GLU A 526 2.76 -17.11 23.38
C GLU A 526 1.50 -16.22 23.38
N ALA A 527 0.93 -15.92 24.55
CA ALA A 527 -0.24 -15.04 24.66
C ALA A 527 0.19 -13.59 24.81
N HIS A 528 -0.42 -12.67 24.05
CA HIS A 528 -0.12 -11.24 24.16
C HIS A 528 -1.02 -10.60 25.22
N THR A 529 -0.43 -10.12 26.31
CA THR A 529 -1.19 -9.46 27.38
C THR A 529 -1.56 -8.04 26.97
N MET A 530 -2.83 -7.80 26.69
CA MET A 530 -3.35 -6.47 26.36
C MET A 530 -3.34 -5.54 27.57
N THR A 531 -3.77 -6.06 28.73
CA THR A 531 -3.87 -5.26 29.95
C THR A 531 -3.68 -6.13 31.19
N ARG A 532 -3.09 -5.53 32.22
CA ARG A 532 -2.92 -6.12 33.55
C ARG A 532 -3.30 -5.09 34.59
N LEU A 533 -4.26 -5.44 35.44
CA LEU A 533 -4.76 -4.57 36.50
C LEU A 533 -4.62 -5.26 37.87
N PRO A 534 -4.44 -4.50 38.95
CA PRO A 534 -4.63 -5.00 40.30
C PRO A 534 -6.01 -5.67 40.46
N ILE A 535 -6.11 -6.75 41.25
CA ILE A 535 -7.34 -7.55 41.38
C ILE A 535 -8.53 -6.74 41.93
N ASN A 536 -8.28 -5.70 42.73
CA ASN A 536 -9.33 -4.79 43.19
C ASN A 536 -9.93 -3.91 42.08
N GLN A 537 -9.31 -3.89 40.90
CA GLN A 537 -9.80 -3.23 39.69
C GLN A 537 -10.36 -4.22 38.65
N ALA A 538 -10.50 -5.51 39.00
CA ALA A 538 -10.95 -6.55 38.07
C ALA A 538 -12.31 -6.25 37.41
N ALA A 539 -13.19 -5.50 38.09
CA ALA A 539 -14.48 -5.09 37.55
C ALA A 539 -14.35 -4.25 36.26
N ALA A 540 -13.24 -3.53 36.07
CA ALA A 540 -12.97 -2.78 34.84
C ALA A 540 -12.82 -3.69 33.60
N LEU A 541 -12.50 -4.97 33.81
CA LEU A 541 -12.40 -5.99 32.76
C LEU A 541 -13.65 -6.90 32.71
N GLY A 542 -14.74 -6.50 33.37
CA GLY A 542 -15.93 -7.34 33.52
C GLY A 542 -15.72 -8.58 34.42
N MET A 543 -14.62 -8.63 35.17
CA MET A 543 -14.27 -9.78 36.00
C MET A 543 -14.70 -9.58 37.46
N ASN A 544 -15.14 -10.65 38.11
CA ASN A 544 -15.51 -10.62 39.53
C ASN A 544 -14.30 -10.94 40.41
N ALA A 545 -13.77 -9.93 41.10
CA ALA A 545 -12.63 -10.07 42.00
C ALA A 545 -12.86 -11.14 43.08
N ALA A 546 -14.03 -11.17 43.72
CA ALA A 546 -14.32 -12.12 44.80
C ALA A 546 -14.38 -13.57 44.28
N SER A 547 -14.97 -13.81 43.11
CA SER A 547 -14.99 -15.12 42.47
C SER A 547 -13.59 -15.60 42.09
N ILE A 548 -12.76 -14.69 41.56
CA ILE A 548 -11.36 -14.98 41.22
C ILE A 548 -10.58 -15.31 42.49
N GLN A 549 -10.69 -14.49 43.53
CA GLN A 549 -9.92 -14.65 44.76
C GLN A 549 -10.38 -15.84 45.61
N ALA A 550 -11.65 -16.25 45.49
CA ALA A 550 -12.14 -17.52 46.05
C ALA A 550 -11.52 -18.74 45.36
N ARG A 551 -11.27 -18.67 44.05
CA ARG A 551 -10.67 -19.75 43.26
C ARG A 551 -9.13 -19.73 43.29
N TYR A 552 -8.54 -18.55 43.38
CA TYR A 552 -7.10 -18.29 43.34
C TYR A 552 -6.72 -17.31 44.48
N PRO A 553 -6.58 -17.79 45.73
CA PRO A 553 -6.40 -16.90 46.89
C PRO A 553 -5.13 -16.04 46.87
N ALA A 554 -4.09 -16.49 46.16
CA ALA A 554 -2.84 -15.76 46.01
C ALA A 554 -2.87 -14.67 44.92
N ALA A 555 -3.94 -14.60 44.12
CA ALA A 555 -4.04 -13.65 43.02
C ALA A 555 -4.07 -12.21 43.53
N GLN A 556 -3.14 -11.40 43.01
CA GLN A 556 -3.05 -9.97 43.27
C GLN A 556 -3.39 -9.14 42.03
N ASN A 557 -3.32 -9.75 40.85
CA ASN A 557 -3.55 -9.10 39.57
C ASN A 557 -4.47 -9.96 38.69
N VAL A 558 -5.17 -9.29 37.79
CA VAL A 558 -5.90 -9.90 36.68
C VAL A 558 -5.39 -9.34 35.37
N ALA A 559 -5.44 -10.13 34.30
CA ALA A 559 -5.03 -9.71 32.98
C ALA A 559 -5.98 -10.24 31.89
N LEU A 560 -6.06 -9.50 30.78
CA LEU A 560 -6.64 -9.97 29.53
C LEU A 560 -5.53 -10.14 28.52
N ALA A 561 -5.53 -11.27 27.81
CA ALA A 561 -4.56 -11.54 26.77
C ALA A 561 -5.23 -12.19 25.55
N LEU A 562 -4.69 -11.89 24.37
CA LEU A 562 -5.04 -12.55 23.13
C LEU A 562 -4.18 -13.80 22.97
N SER A 563 -4.81 -14.90 22.53
CA SER A 563 -4.14 -16.18 22.28
C SER A 563 -4.40 -16.60 20.84
N TYR A 564 -3.46 -16.31 19.96
CA TYR A 564 -3.63 -16.58 18.54
C TYR A 564 -3.37 -18.05 18.18
N ILE A 565 -4.25 -18.60 17.36
CA ILE A 565 -4.23 -19.99 16.89
C ILE A 565 -4.16 -19.97 15.36
N GLY A 566 -3.03 -20.43 14.82
CA GLY A 566 -2.73 -20.31 13.39
C GLY A 566 -2.03 -18.99 13.08
N VAL A 567 -1.81 -18.70 11.80
CA VAL A 567 -1.32 -17.39 11.32
C VAL A 567 -2.29 -16.73 10.33
N GLY A 568 -3.48 -17.34 10.19
CA GLY A 568 -4.55 -16.99 9.28
C GLY A 568 -5.49 -15.94 9.82
N GLY A 569 -6.26 -15.27 8.96
CA GLY A 569 -7.37 -14.39 9.33
C GLY A 569 -8.73 -14.88 8.87
N ASP A 570 -8.89 -16.21 8.74
CA ASP A 570 -10.12 -16.85 8.26
C ASP A 570 -10.50 -16.45 6.82
N GLN A 571 -11.49 -17.16 6.28
CA GLN A 571 -11.97 -16.96 4.92
C GLN A 571 -12.97 -15.80 4.88
N ILE A 572 -12.61 -14.72 4.18
CA ILE A 572 -13.38 -13.47 4.09
C ILE A 572 -14.11 -13.30 2.76
N GLY A 573 -13.56 -13.87 1.69
CA GLY A 573 -14.03 -13.61 0.34
C GLY A 573 -13.72 -12.18 -0.13
N THR A 574 -13.84 -11.92 -1.43
CA THR A 574 -13.62 -10.57 -2.01
C THR A 574 -14.39 -10.44 -3.32
N LEU A 575 -14.93 -9.26 -3.63
CA LEU A 575 -15.65 -9.00 -4.87
C LEU A 575 -14.93 -7.95 -5.72
N LEU A 576 -14.69 -8.29 -6.99
CA LEU A 576 -14.15 -7.38 -7.99
C LEU A 576 -15.27 -6.88 -8.92
N LEU A 577 -15.37 -5.57 -9.11
CA LEU A 577 -16.37 -4.91 -9.95
C LEU A 577 -15.70 -3.96 -10.94
N SER A 578 -16.00 -4.14 -12.21
CA SER A 578 -15.45 -3.30 -13.28
C SER A 578 -16.37 -3.42 -14.49
N PRO A 579 -16.56 -2.37 -15.32
CA PRO A 579 -17.33 -2.50 -16.56
C PRO A 579 -16.64 -3.42 -17.58
N PHE A 580 -15.40 -3.84 -17.29
CA PHE A 580 -14.57 -4.68 -18.13
C PHE A 580 -14.47 -6.13 -17.65
N ILE A 581 -15.11 -6.46 -16.52
CA ILE A 581 -15.20 -7.84 -16.02
C ILE A 581 -16.48 -8.47 -16.55
N LYS A 582 -16.39 -9.69 -17.06
CA LYS A 582 -17.56 -10.54 -17.29
C LYS A 582 -18.16 -10.96 -15.95
N GLY A 583 -19.36 -10.45 -15.66
CA GLY A 583 -20.06 -10.72 -14.41
C GLY A 583 -20.41 -12.21 -14.18
N GLY A 584 -20.52 -12.59 -12.90
CA GLY A 584 -20.98 -13.90 -12.47
C GLY A 584 -19.87 -14.96 -12.37
N LYS A 585 -18.60 -14.54 -12.40
CA LYS A 585 -17.45 -15.42 -12.25
C LYS A 585 -17.18 -15.69 -10.77
N VAL A 586 -16.84 -16.93 -10.44
CA VAL A 586 -16.33 -17.33 -9.13
C VAL A 586 -14.93 -17.88 -9.29
N ASP A 587 -13.97 -17.28 -8.61
CA ASP A 587 -12.59 -17.74 -8.52
C ASP A 587 -12.37 -18.47 -7.19
N ASN A 588 -11.80 -19.67 -7.25
CA ASN A 588 -11.49 -20.51 -6.09
C ASN A 588 -9.99 -20.60 -5.82
N THR A 589 -9.18 -19.77 -6.46
CA THR A 589 -7.75 -19.63 -6.16
C THR A 589 -7.59 -19.06 -4.75
N GLY A 590 -6.58 -19.57 -4.03
CA GLY A 590 -6.24 -19.07 -2.70
C GLY A 590 -5.57 -17.69 -2.80
N TYR A 591 -6.12 -16.71 -2.10
CA TYR A 591 -5.59 -15.35 -2.01
C TYR A 591 -5.54 -14.88 -0.56
N ASN A 592 -4.67 -13.90 -0.31
CA ASN A 592 -4.64 -13.13 0.94
C ASN A 592 -4.24 -11.67 0.67
N HIS A 593 -4.08 -10.86 1.71
CA HIS A 593 -3.72 -9.45 1.58
C HIS A 593 -2.41 -9.17 0.84
N TYR A 594 -1.42 -10.05 0.96
CA TYR A 594 -0.19 -9.94 0.16
C TYR A 594 -0.46 -10.15 -1.33
N SER A 595 -1.44 -10.99 -1.68
CA SER A 595 -1.88 -11.19 -3.08
C SER A 595 -2.56 -9.94 -3.64
N LEU A 596 -3.33 -9.20 -2.82
CA LEU A 596 -3.89 -7.90 -3.19
C LEU A 596 -2.78 -6.89 -3.47
N LEU A 597 -1.81 -6.75 -2.56
CA LEU A 597 -0.69 -5.84 -2.74
C LEU A 597 0.11 -6.17 -4.01
N HIS A 598 0.44 -7.45 -4.20
CA HIS A 598 1.12 -7.94 -5.39
C HIS A 598 0.37 -7.55 -6.68
N SER A 599 -0.96 -7.70 -6.70
CA SER A 599 -1.78 -7.27 -7.84
C SER A 599 -1.76 -5.77 -8.09
N LEU A 600 -1.79 -4.97 -7.04
CA LEU A 600 -1.71 -3.52 -7.16
C LEU A 600 -0.35 -3.11 -7.73
N GLU A 601 0.74 -3.65 -7.19
CA GLU A 601 2.10 -3.39 -7.66
C GLU A 601 2.28 -3.80 -9.14
N ASP A 602 1.73 -4.95 -9.55
CA ASP A 602 1.71 -5.36 -10.96
C ASP A 602 0.90 -4.42 -11.83
N ASN A 603 -0.33 -4.08 -11.42
CA ASN A 603 -1.23 -3.29 -12.23
C ASN A 603 -0.72 -1.88 -12.51
N PHE A 604 -0.05 -1.27 -11.54
CA PHE A 604 0.54 0.06 -11.69
C PHE A 604 1.99 0.02 -12.19
N GLY A 605 2.50 -1.16 -12.55
CA GLY A 605 3.82 -1.33 -13.14
C GLY A 605 4.95 -0.94 -12.22
N ILE A 606 4.84 -1.30 -10.94
CA ILE A 606 5.84 -0.98 -9.94
C ILE A 606 7.06 -1.89 -10.10
N GLY A 607 8.25 -1.29 -10.11
CA GLY A 607 9.52 -1.97 -10.38
C GLY A 607 9.95 -3.04 -9.36
N SER A 608 9.32 -3.12 -8.19
CA SER A 608 9.65 -4.07 -7.13
C SER A 608 8.43 -4.37 -6.27
N TYR A 609 8.37 -5.56 -5.68
CA TYR A 609 7.34 -5.88 -4.67
C TYR A 609 7.80 -5.54 -3.25
N LEU A 610 6.89 -5.11 -2.38
CA LEU A 610 7.13 -4.85 -0.95
C LEU A 610 6.95 -6.10 -0.09
N GLY A 611 7.76 -6.23 0.96
CA GLY A 611 7.59 -7.22 2.02
C GLY A 611 7.28 -8.64 1.50
N TYR A 612 6.18 -9.22 1.97
CA TYR A 612 5.69 -10.53 1.54
C TYR A 612 4.90 -10.55 0.23
N ALA A 613 4.58 -9.39 -0.36
CA ALA A 613 4.07 -9.37 -1.74
C ALA A 613 5.10 -9.88 -2.75
N ASP A 614 6.39 -9.92 -2.39
CA ASP A 614 7.48 -10.53 -3.18
C ASP A 614 7.52 -12.07 -3.12
N ASP A 615 6.55 -12.73 -2.48
CA ASP A 615 6.51 -14.19 -2.45
C ASP A 615 6.04 -14.75 -3.81
N PRO A 616 6.87 -15.54 -4.52
CA PRO A 616 6.57 -16.05 -5.86
C PRO A 616 5.43 -17.09 -5.90
N SER A 617 4.99 -17.58 -4.74
CA SER A 617 3.84 -18.47 -4.64
C SER A 617 2.50 -17.73 -4.77
N LEU A 618 2.49 -16.42 -4.47
CA LEU A 618 1.28 -15.61 -4.57
C LEU A 618 0.77 -15.57 -6.01
N LYS A 619 -0.54 -15.38 -6.11
CA LYS A 619 -1.22 -15.19 -7.38
C LYS A 619 -1.87 -13.82 -7.38
N PRO A 620 -1.74 -13.04 -8.46
CA PRO A 620 -2.48 -11.80 -8.55
C PRO A 620 -3.99 -12.11 -8.54
N ILE A 621 -4.74 -11.38 -7.71
CA ILE A 621 -6.19 -11.47 -7.61
C ILE A 621 -6.87 -10.86 -8.85
N PHE A 622 -6.20 -9.94 -9.53
CA PHE A 622 -6.56 -9.40 -10.82
C PHE A 622 -5.30 -9.04 -11.62
N THR A 623 -5.42 -9.00 -12.94
CA THR A 623 -4.46 -8.31 -13.81
C THR A 623 -5.26 -7.58 -14.88
N SER A 624 -4.76 -6.45 -15.37
CA SER A 624 -5.37 -5.76 -16.53
C SER A 624 -5.50 -6.69 -17.76
N ALA A 625 -4.61 -7.69 -17.89
CA ALA A 625 -4.67 -8.69 -18.95
C ALA A 625 -5.75 -9.78 -18.74
N ASN A 626 -6.22 -10.00 -17.51
CA ASN A 626 -7.16 -11.07 -17.15
C ASN A 626 -8.56 -10.56 -16.75
N ILE A 627 -8.79 -9.25 -16.87
CA ILE A 627 -10.13 -8.66 -16.73
C ILE A 627 -10.91 -9.00 -18.01
N ASP A 628 -11.77 -10.01 -17.90
CA ASP A 628 -12.51 -10.68 -18.97
C ASP A 628 -13.41 -9.68 -19.74
N GLY A 629 -12.87 -9.03 -20.78
CA GLY A 629 -13.67 -8.12 -21.61
C GLY A 629 -12.93 -7.07 -22.43
N ARG A 630 -11.60 -6.96 -22.36
CA ARG A 630 -10.81 -5.98 -23.12
C ARG A 630 -10.02 -6.57 -24.27
#